data_AF-A0AAJ8BR25-F1
#
_entry.id   AF-A0AAJ8BR25-F1
#
_cell.length_a   1.000
_cell.length_b   1.000
_cell.length_c   1.000
_cell.angle_alpha   90.00
_cell.angle_beta   90.00
_cell.angle_gamma   90.00
#
_symmetry.space_group_name_H-M   'P 1'
#
loop_
_entity.id
_entity.type
_entity.pdbx_description
1 polymer ?
#
loop_
_entity_poly.entity_id
_entity_poly.type
_entity_poly.pdbx_seq_one_letter_code
_entity_poly.pdbx_strand_id
1 'polypeptide(L)'
;MLPKLASLIALPALAAANCKTAPGDAAWPSIEEWSALNQSIGGSLIRTSPAASSCYAGNPLSSPYNCSSVKDHWSYAAYHAAWPESNDYSIYNNNSCVPPGVSG
;
A
#
# COMPACT_ATOMS: atom_id res chain seq x y z
N MET A 1 -34.71 23.28 49.13
CA MET A 1 -34.49 22.61 47.83
C MET A 1 -33.64 23.54 46.98
N LEU A 2 -32.35 23.25 46.79
CA LEU A 2 -31.43 24.08 45.98
C LEU A 2 -31.16 23.38 44.63
N PRO A 3 -31.19 24.06 43.49
CA PRO A 3 -30.83 23.46 42.21
C PRO A 3 -29.30 23.41 42.11
N LYS A 4 -28.75 22.23 41.83
CA LYS A 4 -27.33 22.09 41.46
C LYS A 4 -27.17 22.60 40.03
N LEU A 5 -26.44 23.70 39.83
CA LEU A 5 -25.97 24.08 38.50
C LEU A 5 -24.89 23.08 38.05
N ALA A 6 -25.15 22.37 36.95
CA ALA A 6 -24.15 21.60 36.25
C ALA A 6 -23.37 22.53 35.31
N SER A 7 -22.06 22.70 35.57
CA SER A 7 -21.17 23.44 34.68
C SER A 7 -20.81 22.55 33.49
N LEU A 8 -21.22 22.95 32.29
CA LEU A 8 -20.82 22.31 31.03
C LEU A 8 -19.41 22.80 30.67
N ILE A 9 -18.41 21.96 30.94
CA ILE A 9 -17.07 22.15 30.41
C ILE A 9 -17.12 21.76 28.93
N ALA A 10 -17.14 22.74 28.04
CA ALA A 10 -16.93 22.50 26.63
C ALA A 10 -15.45 22.14 26.42
N LEU A 11 -15.16 20.85 26.20
CA LEU A 11 -13.86 20.45 25.70
C LEU A 11 -13.69 21.06 24.30
N PRO A 12 -12.56 21.72 24.01
CA PRO A 12 -12.26 22.13 22.64
C PRO A 12 -12.22 20.84 21.81
N ALA A 13 -12.99 20.80 20.72
CA ALA A 13 -12.85 19.76 19.73
C ALA A 13 -11.45 19.93 19.10
N LEU A 14 -10.45 19.23 19.62
CA LEU A 14 -9.25 18.95 18.86
C LEU A 14 -9.76 18.27 17.59
N ALA A 15 -9.62 18.94 16.44
CA ALA A 15 -9.72 18.25 15.17
C ALA A 15 -8.70 17.10 15.25
N ALA A 16 -9.18 15.88 15.47
CA ALA A 16 -8.32 14.73 15.50
C ALA A 16 -7.61 14.72 14.15
N ALA A 17 -6.28 14.78 14.17
CA ALA A 17 -5.49 14.53 12.98
C ALA A 17 -5.78 13.08 12.60
N ASN A 18 -6.78 12.88 11.73
CA ASN A 18 -7.18 11.55 11.28
C ASN A 18 -6.08 11.07 10.34
N CYS A 19 -5.12 10.31 10.87
CA CYS A 19 -4.16 9.57 10.06
C CYS A 19 -4.93 8.66 9.09
N LYS A 20 -4.39 8.48 7.88
CA LYS A 20 -4.88 7.42 7.00
C LYS A 20 -4.61 6.06 7.66
N THR A 21 -5.52 5.12 7.49
CA THR A 21 -5.31 3.74 7.94
C THR A 21 -4.32 3.02 7.03
N ALA A 22 -3.66 2.01 7.58
CA ALA A 22 -2.69 1.16 6.89
C ALA A 22 -2.98 -0.33 7.18
N PRO A 23 -2.44 -1.26 6.37
CA PRO A 23 -2.57 -2.69 6.63
C PRO A 23 -2.14 -3.05 8.05
N GLY A 24 -3.02 -3.73 8.80
CA GLY A 24 -2.80 -4.12 10.20
C GLY A 24 -3.55 -3.24 11.21
N ASP A 25 -4.01 -2.05 10.81
CA ASP A 25 -4.86 -1.22 11.67
C ASP A 25 -6.25 -1.85 11.83
N ALA A 26 -6.87 -1.67 13.00
CA ALA A 26 -8.23 -2.16 13.26
C ALA A 26 -9.29 -1.55 12.32
N ALA A 27 -9.02 -0.36 11.78
CA ALA A 27 -9.87 0.33 10.81
C ALA A 27 -9.45 0.09 9.35
N TRP A 28 -8.51 -0.82 9.09
CA TRP A 28 -8.19 -1.24 7.73
C TRP A 28 -9.33 -2.06 7.13
N PRO A 29 -9.70 -1.87 5.84
CA PRO A 29 -10.83 -2.59 5.28
C PRO A 29 -10.63 -4.11 5.29
N SER A 30 -11.71 -4.84 5.59
CA SER A 30 -11.73 -6.30 5.60
C SER A 30 -11.60 -6.88 4.19
N ILE A 31 -11.38 -8.19 4.09
CA ILE A 31 -11.30 -8.89 2.80
C ILE A 31 -12.64 -8.76 2.04
N GLU A 32 -13.75 -8.81 2.75
CA GLU A 32 -15.10 -8.66 2.19
C GLU A 32 -15.32 -7.25 1.64
N GLU A 33 -14.83 -6.21 2.34
CA GLU A 33 -14.91 -4.83 1.87
C GLU A 33 -14.05 -4.60 0.62
N TRP A 34 -12.83 -5.15 0.58
CA TRP A 34 -11.99 -5.15 -0.63
C TRP A 34 -12.64 -5.91 -1.79
N SER A 35 -13.30 -7.04 -1.51
CA SER A 35 -14.04 -7.81 -2.52
C SER A 35 -15.25 -7.04 -3.07
N ALA A 36 -16.01 -6.35 -2.20
CA ALA A 36 -17.12 -5.51 -2.61
C ALA A 36 -16.63 -4.34 -3.49
N LEU A 37 -15.51 -3.69 -3.13
CA LEU A 37 -14.88 -2.69 -3.98
C LEU A 37 -14.52 -3.28 -5.34
N ASN A 38 -13.82 -4.42 -5.36
CA ASN A 38 -13.42 -5.07 -6.60
C ASN A 38 -14.62 -5.34 -7.53
N GLN A 39 -15.73 -5.85 -6.98
CA GLN A 39 -16.96 -6.08 -7.73
C GLN A 39 -17.55 -4.77 -8.29
N SER A 40 -17.58 -3.70 -7.48
CA SER A 40 -18.11 -2.40 -7.91
C SER A 40 -17.33 -1.74 -9.04
N ILE A 41 -16.03 -2.05 -9.18
CA ILE A 41 -15.16 -1.55 -10.26
C ILE A 41 -14.91 -2.59 -11.37
N GLY A 42 -15.81 -3.57 -11.48
CA GLY A 42 -15.79 -4.54 -12.58
C GLY A 42 -14.63 -5.54 -12.54
N GLY A 43 -14.10 -5.85 -11.35
CA GLY A 43 -13.03 -6.82 -11.18
C GLY A 43 -11.62 -6.27 -11.40
N SER A 44 -11.45 -4.95 -11.47
CA SER A 44 -10.17 -4.30 -11.83
C SER A 44 -9.24 -4.04 -10.64
N LEU A 45 -9.62 -4.42 -9.40
CA LEU A 45 -8.78 -4.21 -8.22
C LEU A 45 -7.62 -5.20 -8.19
N ILE A 46 -6.40 -4.69 -8.06
CA ILE A 46 -5.18 -5.50 -8.03
C ILE A 46 -4.60 -5.46 -6.62
N ARG A 47 -4.34 -6.65 -6.04
CA ARG A 47 -3.46 -6.78 -4.87
C ARG A 47 -2.02 -6.78 -5.36
N THR A 48 -1.30 -5.69 -5.08
CA THR A 48 0.04 -5.45 -5.61
C THR A 48 1.05 -6.53 -5.22
N SER A 49 1.81 -7.02 -6.19
CA SER A 49 2.97 -7.91 -6.00
C SER A 49 4.14 -7.40 -6.84
N PRO A 50 5.08 -6.66 -6.25
CA PRO A 50 6.16 -6.02 -6.99
C PRO A 50 6.94 -7.04 -7.82
N ALA A 51 7.21 -6.71 -9.08
CA ALA A 51 7.90 -7.61 -10.00
C ALA A 51 9.29 -8.06 -9.48
N ALA A 52 10.02 -7.16 -8.82
CA ALA A 52 11.32 -7.46 -8.21
C ALA A 52 11.25 -8.50 -7.08
N SER A 53 10.07 -8.76 -6.50
CA SER A 53 9.95 -9.80 -5.46
C SER A 53 10.26 -11.20 -6.01
N SER A 54 10.09 -11.42 -7.33
CA SER A 54 10.51 -12.66 -8.01
C SER A 54 12.00 -12.99 -7.84
N CYS A 55 12.84 -12.00 -7.52
CA CYS A 55 14.26 -12.17 -7.29
C CYS A 55 14.64 -12.68 -5.89
N TYR A 56 13.68 -12.81 -4.99
CA TYR A 56 13.93 -13.19 -3.60
C TYR A 56 13.19 -14.48 -3.24
N ALA A 57 13.91 -15.59 -3.11
CA ALA A 57 13.30 -16.87 -2.75
C ALA A 57 12.64 -16.82 -1.36
N GLY A 58 11.45 -17.42 -1.23
CA GLY A 58 10.73 -17.53 0.05
C GLY A 58 9.96 -16.29 0.49
N ASN A 59 9.91 -15.23 -0.33
CA ASN A 59 9.09 -14.06 -0.04
C ASN A 59 7.57 -14.37 -0.16
N PRO A 60 6.69 -13.64 0.55
CA PRO A 60 5.26 -13.92 0.58
C PRO A 60 4.46 -13.25 -0.57
N LEU A 61 5.11 -12.50 -1.45
CA LEU A 61 4.45 -11.69 -2.49
C LEU A 61 4.23 -12.48 -3.78
N SER A 62 4.98 -13.58 -3.99
CA SER A 62 4.77 -14.56 -5.08
C SER A 62 4.56 -13.93 -6.46
N SER A 63 5.42 -12.98 -6.84
CA SER A 63 5.32 -12.34 -8.15
C SER A 63 5.45 -13.37 -9.29
N PRO A 64 4.56 -13.35 -10.29
CA PRO A 64 4.60 -14.28 -11.41
C PRO A 64 5.66 -13.95 -12.46
N TYR A 65 6.35 -12.81 -12.33
CA TYR A 65 7.35 -12.36 -13.29
C TYR A 65 8.68 -13.09 -13.12
N ASN A 66 9.45 -13.18 -14.20
CA ASN A 66 10.78 -13.78 -14.18
C ASN A 66 11.83 -12.77 -13.70
N CYS A 67 12.61 -13.12 -12.66
CA CYS A 67 13.64 -12.23 -12.12
C CYS A 67 14.69 -11.79 -13.16
N SER A 68 15.10 -12.65 -14.10
CA SER A 68 16.03 -12.25 -15.16
C SER A 68 15.43 -11.12 -16.00
N SER A 69 14.20 -11.30 -16.47
CA SER A 69 13.49 -10.24 -17.21
C SER A 69 13.38 -8.95 -16.40
N VAL A 70 13.08 -9.07 -15.10
CA VAL A 70 12.98 -7.90 -14.21
C VAL A 70 14.32 -7.17 -14.12
N LYS A 71 15.43 -7.89 -13.95
CA LYS A 71 16.78 -7.29 -13.91
C LYS A 71 17.17 -6.65 -15.23
N ASP A 72 16.93 -7.35 -16.34
CA ASP A 72 17.38 -6.94 -17.68
C ASP A 72 16.69 -5.67 -18.17
N HIS A 73 15.44 -5.45 -17.73
CA HIS A 73 14.62 -4.31 -18.17
C HIS A 73 14.40 -3.25 -17.09
N TRP A 74 14.98 -3.40 -15.90
CA TRP A 74 14.76 -2.48 -14.77
C TRP A 74 15.12 -1.03 -15.07
N SER A 75 16.04 -0.76 -16.00
CA SER A 75 16.42 0.61 -16.36
C SER A 75 15.46 1.28 -17.36
N TYR A 76 14.43 0.58 -17.83
CA TYR A 76 13.52 1.09 -18.85
C TYR A 76 12.21 1.61 -18.23
N ALA A 77 11.98 2.91 -18.34
CA ALA A 77 10.74 3.55 -17.87
C ALA A 77 9.47 2.89 -18.45
N ALA A 78 9.51 2.44 -19.70
CA ALA A 78 8.40 1.73 -20.33
C ALA A 78 8.08 0.38 -19.64
N TYR A 79 9.08 -0.27 -19.06
CA TYR A 79 8.90 -1.52 -18.34
C TYR A 79 8.22 -1.27 -16.98
N HIS A 80 8.61 -0.20 -16.27
CA HIS A 80 7.93 0.24 -15.06
C HIS A 80 6.49 0.68 -15.31
N ALA A 81 6.24 1.44 -16.40
CA ALA A 81 4.91 1.91 -16.77
C ALA A 81 3.91 0.78 -17.12
N ALA A 82 4.40 -0.43 -17.39
CA ALA A 82 3.55 -1.60 -17.63
C ALA A 82 2.90 -2.15 -16.35
N TRP A 83 3.36 -1.75 -15.16
CA TRP A 83 2.84 -2.23 -13.89
C TRP A 83 2.27 -1.09 -13.04
N PRO A 84 1.01 -1.19 -12.58
CA PRO A 84 0.35 -0.09 -11.88
C PRO A 84 1.01 0.28 -10.54
N GLU A 85 1.74 -0.64 -9.93
CA GLU A 85 2.41 -0.44 -8.63
C GLU A 85 3.87 0.01 -8.73
N SER A 86 4.44 0.07 -9.93
CA SER A 86 5.89 0.28 -10.07
C SER A 86 6.30 1.74 -9.98
N ASN A 87 7.48 1.96 -9.41
CA ASN A 87 8.18 3.24 -9.44
C ASN A 87 9.41 3.10 -10.32
N ASP A 88 9.47 3.90 -11.39
CA ASP A 88 10.62 3.97 -12.32
C ASP A 88 11.91 4.41 -11.61
N TYR A 89 11.80 5.44 -10.77
CA TYR A 89 12.94 5.91 -10.01
C TYR A 89 13.10 5.12 -8.70
N SER A 90 14.13 4.27 -8.66
CA SER A 90 14.31 3.28 -7.60
C SER A 90 14.43 3.87 -6.20
N ILE A 91 14.85 5.13 -6.05
CA ILE A 91 14.95 5.82 -4.75
C ILE A 91 13.62 5.85 -3.96
N TYR A 92 12.49 5.78 -4.66
CA TYR A 92 11.16 5.79 -4.04
C TYR A 92 10.74 4.39 -3.55
N ASN A 93 11.48 3.34 -3.92
CA ASN A 93 11.28 1.99 -3.42
C ASN A 93 12.01 1.77 -2.08
N ASN A 94 12.93 2.65 -1.67
CA ASN A 94 13.64 2.62 -0.38
C ASN A 94 14.24 1.24 -0.08
N ASN A 95 14.89 0.62 -1.06
CA ASN A 95 15.43 -0.75 -1.02
C ASN A 95 14.46 -1.85 -0.53
N SER A 96 13.15 -1.58 -0.47
CA SER A 96 12.16 -2.52 0.07
C SER A 96 11.90 -3.67 -0.90
N CYS A 97 11.88 -3.38 -2.20
CA CYS A 97 11.78 -4.38 -3.25
C CYS A 97 12.35 -3.85 -4.57
N VAL A 98 13.66 -4.01 -4.75
CA VAL A 98 14.40 -3.68 -5.97
C VAL A 98 15.20 -4.90 -6.42
N PRO A 99 15.61 -5.03 -7.69
CA PRO A 99 16.42 -6.18 -8.10
C PRO A 99 17.79 -6.20 -7.40
N PRO A 100 18.39 -7.39 -7.18
CA PRO A 100 19.71 -7.50 -6.60
C PRO A 100 20.76 -6.68 -7.38
N GLY A 101 21.50 -5.83 -6.65
CA GLY A 101 22.51 -4.94 -7.23
C GLY A 101 21.99 -3.55 -7.63
N VAL A 102 20.69 -3.30 -7.53
CA VAL A 102 20.10 -1.96 -7.68
C VAL A 102 20.00 -1.29 -6.32
N SER A 103 20.32 0.00 -6.26
CA SER A 103 20.05 0.84 -5.09
C SER A 103 18.77 1.63 -5.30
N GLY A 104 17.92 1.60 -4.28
CA GLY A 104 16.77 2.47 -4.15
C GLY A 104 16.76 3.21 -2.83
#